data_AF-A0A7L4R5I1-F1
#
_entry.id   AF-A0A7L4R5I1-F1
#
_cell.length_a   1.000
_cell.length_b   1.000
_cell.length_c   1.000
_cell.angle_alpha   90.00
_cell.angle_beta   90.00
_cell.angle_gamma   90.00
#
_symmetry.space_group_name_H-M   'P 1'
#
loop_
_entity.id
_entity.type
_entity.pdbx_description
1 polymer ?
#
loop_
_entity_poly.entity_id
_entity_poly.type
_entity_poly.pdbx_seq_one_letter_code
_entity_poly.pdbx_strand_id
1 'polypeptide(L)'
;MKNSLVLLVLLGFVLLSGCCALPGTGGGGTNQTQLQEEVEIETEPFSAHTGLVEAKEAMLTYASDAVLISVYGVAESDGKSVQWEYTFNSMQNGKSYTVTIPGKFVRELPYSFMDALGENWMDSTDASSQCHTPGEYSLEMVEGSPVWTVSFERNVCEASSSASPR
;
A
#
# COMPACT_ATOMS: atom_id res chain seq x y z
N MET A 1 -26.93 19.77 23.80
CA MET A 1 -27.73 20.46 22.75
C MET A 1 -26.88 20.39 21.49
N LYS A 2 -27.31 19.71 20.41
CA LYS A 2 -28.08 20.31 19.30
C LYS A 2 -27.34 21.55 18.73
N ASN A 3 -26.85 21.58 17.49
CA ASN A 3 -27.21 20.81 16.28
C ASN A 3 -26.02 20.47 15.36
N SER A 4 -26.19 19.42 14.56
CA SER A 4 -25.42 19.16 13.34
C SER A 4 -25.69 20.21 12.26
N LEU A 5 -24.74 20.41 11.35
CA LEU A 5 -25.04 20.80 9.97
C LEU A 5 -24.11 20.04 9.03
N VAL A 6 -24.70 19.18 8.21
CA VAL A 6 -24.02 18.35 7.20
C VAL A 6 -24.19 19.02 5.84
N LEU A 7 -23.16 19.01 4.98
CA LEU A 7 -23.30 19.35 3.57
C LEU A 7 -22.43 18.41 2.71
N LEU A 8 -23.08 17.47 2.02
CA LEU A 8 -22.45 16.54 1.08
C LEU A 8 -22.71 16.97 -0.40
N VAL A 9 -21.73 16.75 -1.31
CA VAL A 9 -21.67 17.11 -2.77
C VAL A 9 -20.79 16.13 -3.63
N LEU A 10 -21.34 15.04 -4.21
CA LEU A 10 -20.71 13.97 -5.05
C LEU A 10 -21.25 14.09 -6.48
N LEU A 11 -20.33 13.92 -7.41
CA LEU A 11 -20.46 13.58 -8.82
C LEU A 11 -21.79 13.02 -9.37
N GLY A 12 -22.02 13.35 -10.65
CA GLY A 12 -22.65 12.49 -11.66
C GLY A 12 -22.25 13.02 -13.05
N PHE A 13 -21.14 12.56 -13.63
CA PHE A 13 -21.04 11.49 -14.64
C PHE A 13 -21.56 11.83 -16.06
N VAL A 14 -20.71 11.59 -17.05
CA VAL A 14 -20.97 11.78 -18.49
C VAL A 14 -21.56 10.51 -19.09
N LEU A 15 -22.66 10.62 -19.85
CA LEU A 15 -23.04 9.64 -20.87
C LEU A 15 -23.61 10.32 -22.12
N LEU A 16 -23.19 9.85 -23.29
CA LEU A 16 -23.71 10.27 -24.59
C LEU A 16 -25.02 9.54 -24.90
N SER A 17 -26.03 10.29 -25.35
CA SER A 17 -26.98 9.83 -26.39
C SER A 17 -27.71 11.04 -26.96
N GLY A 18 -27.79 11.13 -28.29
CA GLY A 18 -28.52 12.22 -28.95
C GLY A 18 -29.81 11.73 -29.60
N CYS A 19 -30.90 12.49 -29.43
CA CYS A 19 -31.93 12.65 -30.47
C CYS A 19 -32.82 13.88 -30.15
N CYS A 20 -33.48 14.43 -31.16
CA CYS A 20 -34.28 15.66 -31.05
C CYS A 20 -35.67 15.44 -30.46
N ALA A 21 -36.15 16.32 -29.55
CA ALA A 21 -37.57 16.74 -29.48
C ALA A 21 -37.81 17.90 -28.47
N LEU A 22 -38.37 19.01 -28.98
CA LEU A 22 -39.36 19.98 -28.42
C LEU A 22 -39.41 20.38 -26.91
N PRO A 23 -39.80 21.64 -26.61
CA PRO A 23 -39.90 22.14 -25.23
C PRO A 23 -41.23 21.77 -24.56
N GLY A 24 -41.17 21.36 -23.28
CA GLY A 24 -42.34 20.91 -22.52
C GLY A 24 -42.21 21.05 -21.00
N THR A 25 -42.68 22.19 -20.50
CA THR A 25 -43.17 22.49 -19.15
C THR A 25 -43.13 21.41 -18.05
N GLY A 26 -42.33 21.66 -17.00
CA GLY A 26 -42.80 21.53 -15.61
C GLY A 26 -42.34 20.32 -14.76
N GLY A 27 -41.75 20.62 -13.60
CA GLY A 27 -41.81 19.78 -12.41
C GLY A 27 -40.55 18.98 -12.03
N GLY A 28 -40.20 19.03 -10.74
CA GLY A 28 -39.47 17.96 -10.05
C GLY A 28 -37.98 17.77 -10.39
N GLY A 29 -37.12 18.75 -10.06
CA GLY A 29 -35.66 18.61 -10.14
C GLY A 29 -35.02 18.27 -8.78
N THR A 30 -34.88 16.99 -8.46
CA THR A 30 -34.04 16.52 -7.35
C THR A 30 -32.55 16.63 -7.71
N ASN A 31 -31.81 17.53 -7.06
CA ASN A 31 -30.35 17.54 -7.13
C ASN A 31 -29.79 16.89 -5.85
N GLN A 32 -29.47 15.59 -5.93
CA GLN A 32 -28.52 14.98 -5.00
C GLN A 32 -27.14 15.00 -5.64
N THR A 33 -26.29 15.84 -5.07
CA THR A 33 -24.84 15.74 -5.18
C THR A 33 -24.42 15.12 -3.81
N GLN A 34 -23.89 13.89 -3.75
CA GLN A 34 -23.87 13.01 -2.53
C GLN A 34 -22.63 13.01 -1.54
N LEU A 35 -21.60 13.88 -1.69
CA LEU A 35 -20.12 13.83 -1.40
C LEU A 35 -19.42 12.47 -1.35
N GLN A 36 -18.17 12.49 -1.81
CA GLN A 36 -17.29 11.35 -1.74
C GLN A 36 -16.70 11.37 -0.34
N GLU A 37 -17.41 10.70 0.56
CA GLU A 37 -16.96 10.41 1.91
C GLU A 37 -15.66 9.63 1.80
N GLU A 38 -14.56 10.31 2.10
CA GLU A 38 -13.27 9.68 2.37
C GLU A 38 -13.49 8.87 3.64
N VAL A 39 -13.85 7.60 3.45
CA VAL A 39 -14.00 6.65 4.54
C VAL A 39 -12.61 6.46 5.13
N GLU A 40 -12.36 7.17 6.22
CA GLU A 40 -11.22 6.95 7.11
C GLU A 40 -11.38 5.54 7.68
N ILE A 41 -10.84 4.55 6.97
CA ILE A 41 -10.81 3.17 7.45
C ILE A 41 -9.77 3.16 8.56
N GLU A 42 -10.26 3.31 9.80
CA GLU A 42 -9.47 3.12 11.02
C GLU A 42 -8.85 1.72 10.96
N THR A 43 -7.58 1.69 10.58
CA THR A 43 -6.83 0.48 10.21
C THR A 43 -5.77 0.28 11.28
N GLU A 44 -6.00 -0.71 12.14
CA GLU A 44 -5.08 -1.07 13.21
C GLU A 44 -3.66 -1.33 12.65
N PRO A 45 -2.61 -0.64 13.16
CA PRO A 45 -1.26 -0.81 12.65
C PRO A 45 -0.76 -2.26 12.75
N PHE A 46 -0.16 -2.74 11.67
CA PHE A 46 0.35 -4.11 11.54
C PHE A 46 1.80 -4.13 11.01
N SER A 47 2.46 -5.27 11.13
CA SER A 47 3.85 -5.43 10.68
C SER A 47 3.96 -5.90 9.24
N ALA A 48 5.14 -5.71 8.65
CA ALA A 48 5.45 -6.09 7.27
C ALA A 48 5.19 -7.59 6.99
N HIS A 49 5.48 -8.50 7.92
CA HIS A 49 5.16 -9.92 7.72
C HIS A 49 3.65 -10.21 7.69
N THR A 50 2.86 -9.46 8.46
CA THR A 50 1.40 -9.66 8.50
C THR A 50 0.78 -9.28 7.16
N GLY A 51 1.18 -8.12 6.59
CA GLY A 51 0.68 -7.70 5.28
C GLY A 51 1.21 -8.53 4.11
N LEU A 52 2.41 -9.13 4.24
CA LEU A 52 2.99 -9.97 3.18
C LEU A 52 2.07 -11.12 2.75
N VAL A 53 1.35 -11.73 3.70
CA VAL A 53 0.43 -12.85 3.41
C VAL A 53 -0.65 -12.38 2.41
N GLU A 54 -1.27 -11.25 2.70
CA GLU A 54 -2.29 -10.64 1.85
C GLU A 54 -1.75 -10.13 0.51
N ALA A 55 -0.50 -9.63 0.48
CA ALA A 55 0.17 -9.20 -0.74
C ALA A 55 0.50 -10.40 -1.66
N LYS A 56 1.02 -11.50 -1.10
CA LYS A 56 1.26 -12.75 -1.83
C LYS A 56 -0.05 -13.31 -2.42
N GLU A 57 -1.13 -13.34 -1.65
CA GLU A 57 -2.46 -13.75 -2.14
C GLU A 57 -2.94 -12.91 -3.33
N ALA A 58 -2.81 -11.58 -3.26
CA ALA A 58 -3.20 -10.70 -4.35
C ALA A 58 -2.41 -11.01 -5.63
N MET A 59 -1.09 -11.21 -5.50
CA MET A 59 -0.20 -11.52 -6.63
C MET A 59 -0.52 -12.84 -7.35
N LEU A 60 -1.12 -13.83 -6.69
CA LEU A 60 -1.53 -15.09 -7.33
C LEU A 60 -2.48 -14.89 -8.54
N THR A 61 -3.19 -13.75 -8.59
CA THR A 61 -4.09 -13.41 -9.70
C THR A 61 -3.43 -12.67 -10.86
N TYR A 62 -2.24 -12.08 -10.65
CA TYR A 62 -1.51 -11.28 -11.64
C TYR A 62 -0.27 -12.00 -12.18
N ALA A 63 0.56 -12.55 -11.29
CA ALA A 63 1.77 -13.29 -11.62
C ALA A 63 2.15 -14.23 -10.46
N SER A 64 1.79 -15.50 -10.58
CA SER A 64 2.04 -16.52 -9.56
C SER A 64 3.51 -16.94 -9.41
N ASP A 65 4.39 -16.51 -10.32
CA ASP A 65 5.84 -16.67 -10.24
C ASP A 65 6.55 -15.48 -9.58
N ALA A 66 5.81 -14.43 -9.21
CA ALA A 66 6.41 -13.18 -8.79
C ALA A 66 7.09 -13.29 -7.42
N VAL A 67 8.38 -12.93 -7.36
CA VAL A 67 9.19 -12.96 -6.14
C VAL A 67 9.25 -11.58 -5.50
N LEU A 68 9.18 -11.52 -4.17
CA LEU A 68 9.30 -10.27 -3.42
C LEU A 68 10.73 -9.73 -3.49
N ILE A 69 10.87 -8.45 -3.86
CA ILE A 69 12.17 -7.75 -4.02
C ILE A 69 12.34 -6.56 -3.07
N SER A 70 11.25 -5.91 -2.64
CA SER A 70 11.32 -4.88 -1.61
C SER A 70 10.02 -4.75 -0.81
N VAL A 71 10.12 -4.18 0.39
CA VAL A 71 8.98 -3.77 1.22
C VAL A 71 9.21 -2.33 1.68
N TYR A 72 8.18 -1.49 1.63
CA TYR A 72 8.23 -0.10 2.07
C TYR A 72 7.01 0.25 2.92
N GLY A 73 7.19 1.08 3.95
CA GLY A 73 6.09 1.62 4.75
C GLY A 73 6.53 2.78 5.65
N VAL A 74 5.56 3.51 6.20
CA VAL A 74 5.82 4.54 7.21
C VAL A 74 5.28 4.04 8.54
N ALA A 75 6.16 3.65 9.45
CA ALA A 75 5.80 3.08 10.74
C ALA A 75 5.80 4.15 11.84
N GLU A 76 4.68 4.26 12.57
CA GLU A 76 4.51 5.28 13.61
C GLU A 76 5.07 4.84 14.96
N SER A 77 4.91 3.57 15.32
CA SER A 77 5.41 2.98 16.56
C SER A 77 5.67 1.48 16.40
N ASP A 78 6.63 0.96 17.16
CA ASP A 78 6.99 -0.46 17.25
C ASP A 78 7.14 -1.19 15.90
N GLY A 79 7.58 -0.48 14.85
CA GLY A 79 7.75 -1.04 13.51
C GLY A 79 6.45 -1.44 12.81
N LYS A 80 5.30 -0.92 13.26
CA LYS A 80 4.00 -1.16 12.64
C LYS A 80 3.55 0.06 11.83
N SER A 81 2.89 -0.22 10.71
CA SER A 81 2.26 0.79 9.87
C SER A 81 0.79 0.45 9.64
N VAL A 82 -0.02 1.47 9.40
CA VAL A 82 -1.36 1.35 8.83
C VAL A 82 -1.32 0.93 7.35
N GLN A 83 -0.17 1.08 6.67
CA GLN A 83 -0.03 0.74 5.25
C GLN A 83 1.39 0.30 4.87
N TRP A 84 1.50 -0.80 4.13
CA TRP A 84 2.73 -1.31 3.54
C TRP A 84 2.60 -1.48 2.02
N GLU A 85 3.65 -1.16 1.28
CA GLU A 85 3.80 -1.45 -0.14
C GLU A 85 4.84 -2.57 -0.34
N TYR A 86 4.48 -3.59 -1.13
CA TYR A 86 5.31 -4.76 -1.41
C TYR A 86 5.62 -4.79 -2.90
N THR A 87 6.90 -4.78 -3.29
CA THR A 87 7.30 -4.87 -4.69
C THR A 87 7.69 -6.30 -5.04
N PHE A 88 7.13 -6.82 -6.13
CA PHE A 88 7.38 -8.15 -6.67
C PHE A 88 7.86 -8.09 -8.13
N ASN A 89 8.69 -9.05 -8.52
CA ASN A 89 9.16 -9.25 -9.89
C ASN A 89 8.69 -10.59 -10.46
N SER A 90 7.99 -10.59 -11.60
CA SER A 90 7.72 -11.79 -12.38
C SER A 90 8.78 -11.97 -13.46
N MET A 91 9.41 -13.15 -13.47
CA MET A 91 10.40 -13.53 -14.47
C MET A 91 9.73 -14.04 -15.75
N GLN A 92 8.53 -14.62 -15.65
CA GLN A 92 7.81 -15.19 -16.79
C GLN A 92 7.22 -14.12 -17.71
N ASN A 93 6.69 -13.03 -17.14
CA ASN A 93 6.08 -11.96 -17.94
C ASN A 93 6.96 -10.69 -18.07
N GLY A 94 8.07 -10.61 -17.32
CA GLY A 94 9.01 -9.50 -17.36
C GLY A 94 8.39 -8.18 -16.88
N LYS A 95 7.69 -8.22 -15.75
CA LYS A 95 7.03 -7.06 -15.10
C LYS A 95 7.34 -7.00 -13.62
N SER A 96 7.32 -5.78 -13.08
CA SER A 96 7.32 -5.52 -11.65
C SER A 96 5.90 -5.13 -11.21
N TYR A 97 5.54 -5.44 -9.97
CA TYR A 97 4.23 -5.16 -9.39
C TYR A 97 4.41 -4.62 -7.98
N THR A 98 3.78 -3.49 -7.68
CA THR A 98 3.62 -3.01 -6.30
C THR A 98 2.22 -3.36 -5.80
N VAL A 99 2.14 -3.96 -4.61
CA VAL A 99 0.88 -4.25 -3.91
C VAL A 99 0.81 -3.43 -2.63
N THR A 100 -0.22 -2.61 -2.49
CA THR A 100 -0.50 -1.86 -1.26
C THR A 100 -1.48 -2.64 -0.38
N ILE A 101 -1.10 -2.86 0.89
CA ILE A 101 -1.92 -3.47 1.95
C ILE A 101 -2.08 -2.44 3.06
N PRO A 102 -3.29 -2.23 3.62
CA PRO A 102 -4.54 -2.92 3.33
C PRO A 102 -5.14 -2.51 1.97
N GLY A 103 -6.17 -3.24 1.53
CA GLY A 103 -6.91 -2.96 0.28
C GLY A 103 -6.48 -3.78 -0.94
N LYS A 104 -5.33 -4.46 -0.90
CA LYS A 104 -4.83 -5.35 -1.98
C LYS A 104 -4.75 -4.65 -3.35
N PHE A 105 -4.39 -3.37 -3.35
CA PHE A 105 -4.29 -2.57 -4.57
C PHE A 105 -3.01 -2.93 -5.35
N VAL A 106 -3.16 -3.52 -6.54
CA VAL A 106 -2.03 -3.95 -7.39
C VAL A 106 -1.79 -2.93 -8.51
N ARG A 107 -0.54 -2.51 -8.68
CA ARG A 107 -0.08 -1.59 -9.74
C ARG A 107 1.10 -2.21 -10.49
N GLU A 108 0.95 -2.38 -11.80
CA GLU A 108 2.04 -2.81 -12.68
C GLU A 108 3.05 -1.65 -12.88
N LEU A 109 4.34 -1.99 -12.88
CA LEU A 109 5.47 -1.09 -13.10
C LEU A 109 6.38 -1.62 -14.24
N PRO A 110 7.20 -0.75 -14.86
CA PRO A 110 8.33 -1.19 -15.66
C PRO A 110 9.22 -2.15 -14.86
N TYR A 111 9.73 -3.19 -15.51
CA TYR A 111 10.56 -4.20 -14.83
C TYR A 111 11.87 -3.60 -14.32
N SER A 112 12.11 -3.76 -13.01
CA SER A 112 13.38 -3.42 -12.35
C SER A 112 14.06 -4.71 -11.88
N PHE A 113 15.25 -5.03 -12.41
CA PHE A 113 15.99 -6.21 -11.94
C PHE A 113 16.59 -5.93 -10.56
N MET A 114 16.05 -6.58 -9.52
CA MET A 114 16.51 -6.54 -8.14
C MET A 114 16.50 -7.96 -7.58
N ASP A 115 17.43 -8.25 -6.66
CA ASP A 115 17.52 -9.54 -6.01
C ASP A 115 16.31 -9.80 -5.10
N ALA A 116 15.84 -11.04 -5.06
CA ALA A 116 14.70 -11.42 -4.23
C ALA A 116 15.09 -11.50 -2.75
N LEU A 117 14.23 -10.97 -1.87
CA LEU A 117 14.40 -11.00 -0.40
C LEU A 117 14.35 -12.42 0.19
N GLY A 118 13.82 -13.39 -0.57
CA GLY A 118 13.55 -14.74 -0.07
C GLY A 118 12.46 -14.77 0.99
N GLU A 119 12.55 -15.73 1.92
CA GLU A 119 11.54 -15.95 2.97
C GLU A 119 12.06 -15.74 4.39
N ASN A 120 13.37 -15.50 4.57
CA ASN A 120 14.04 -15.44 5.88
C ASN A 120 14.60 -14.04 6.15
N TRP A 121 13.74 -13.03 6.13
CA TRP A 121 14.07 -11.65 6.50
C TRP A 121 13.48 -11.31 7.88
N MET A 122 14.01 -10.25 8.52
CA MET A 122 13.60 -9.78 9.85
C MET A 122 12.25 -9.05 9.80
N ASP A 123 11.32 -9.22 10.75
CA ASP A 123 10.08 -8.42 10.71
C ASP A 123 10.33 -6.93 10.99
N SER A 124 9.43 -6.06 10.50
CA SER A 124 9.54 -4.61 10.75
C SER A 124 9.49 -4.26 12.25
N THR A 125 8.79 -5.08 13.04
CA THR A 125 8.73 -4.97 14.52
C THR A 125 10.09 -5.26 15.16
N ASP A 126 10.77 -6.32 14.75
CA ASP A 126 12.14 -6.65 15.18
C ASP A 126 13.14 -5.57 14.74
N ALA A 127 13.00 -5.03 13.52
CA ALA A 127 13.84 -3.93 13.03
C ALA A 127 13.68 -2.66 13.89
N SER A 128 12.45 -2.32 14.29
CA SER A 128 12.18 -1.24 15.22
C SER A 128 12.78 -1.48 16.61
N SER A 129 12.93 -2.74 17.03
CA SER A 129 13.60 -3.09 18.29
C SER A 129 15.12 -2.89 18.26
N GLN A 130 15.73 -2.77 17.06
CA GLN A 130 17.15 -2.44 16.90
C GLN A 130 17.36 -0.93 16.64
N CYS A 131 16.49 -0.31 15.85
CA CYS A 131 16.63 1.08 15.43
C CYS A 131 15.95 2.11 16.33
N HIS A 132 14.98 1.71 17.16
CA HIS A 132 14.27 2.56 18.13
C HIS A 132 13.75 3.90 17.55
N THR A 133 13.42 3.91 16.26
CA THR A 133 13.13 5.13 15.49
C THR A 133 11.83 4.93 14.70
N PRO A 134 10.81 5.80 14.88
CA PRO A 134 9.64 5.83 14.00
C PRO A 134 10.01 6.51 12.68
N GLY A 135 9.30 6.25 11.58
CA GLY A 135 9.60 6.90 10.29
C GLY A 135 9.41 5.99 9.10
N GLU A 136 10.23 6.20 8.06
CA GLU A 136 10.22 5.40 6.83
C GLU A 136 11.01 4.11 7.05
N TYR A 137 10.44 2.98 6.65
CA TYR A 137 11.02 1.64 6.74
C TYR A 137 11.09 1.07 5.31
N SER A 138 12.30 0.81 4.82
CA SER A 138 12.53 0.15 3.53
C SER A 138 13.34 -1.13 3.72
N LEU A 139 12.91 -2.24 3.12
CA LEU A 139 13.61 -3.53 3.14
C LEU A 139 14.04 -3.88 1.72
N GLU A 140 15.36 -4.01 1.52
CA GLU A 140 15.96 -4.36 0.23
C GLU A 140 17.12 -5.36 0.42
N MET A 141 17.57 -5.98 -0.67
CA MET A 141 18.78 -6.81 -0.68
C MET A 141 20.03 -5.94 -0.77
N VAL A 142 20.84 -5.94 0.30
CA VAL A 142 22.12 -5.22 0.40
C VAL A 142 23.24 -6.23 0.63
N GLU A 143 24.25 -6.23 -0.24
CA GLU A 143 25.40 -7.15 -0.19
C GLU A 143 25.03 -8.65 -0.06
N GLY A 144 23.88 -9.04 -0.63
CA GLY A 144 23.38 -10.42 -0.59
C GLY A 144 22.62 -10.80 0.68
N SER A 145 22.26 -9.84 1.53
CA SER A 145 21.41 -10.03 2.72
C SER A 145 20.23 -9.06 2.72
N PRO A 146 19.05 -9.45 3.24
CA PRO A 146 17.92 -8.53 3.41
C PRO A 146 18.20 -7.57 4.58
N VAL A 147 18.17 -6.26 4.32
CA VAL A 147 18.47 -5.20 5.30
C VAL A 147 17.33 -4.18 5.34
N TRP A 148 16.81 -3.92 6.53
CA TRP A 148 15.94 -2.78 6.79
C TRP A 148 16.78 -1.51 6.91
N THR A 149 16.46 -0.50 6.11
CA THR A 149 16.84 0.88 6.32
C THR A 149 15.67 1.59 6.99
N VAL A 150 15.91 2.16 8.18
CA VAL A 150 14.94 2.94 8.96
C VAL A 150 15.40 4.40 9.00
N SER A 151 14.61 5.31 8.42
CA SER A 151 14.95 6.73 8.27
C SER A 151 13.94 7.66 8.93
N PHE A 152 14.47 8.64 9.69
CA PHE A 152 13.69 9.72 10.30
C PHE A 152 14.48 11.03 10.30
N GLU A 153 13.93 12.06 9.66
CA GLU A 153 14.55 13.37 9.41
C GLU A 153 15.94 13.30 8.75
N ARG A 154 16.98 13.05 9.55
CA ARG A 154 18.40 12.95 9.15
C ARG A 154 19.12 11.77 9.79
N ASN A 155 18.42 11.00 10.62
CA ASN A 155 18.92 9.77 11.22
C ASN A 155 18.57 8.60 10.31
N VAL A 156 19.55 7.74 10.05
CA VAL A 156 19.38 6.48 9.34
C VAL A 156 19.95 5.39 10.23
N CYS A 157 19.21 4.28 10.35
CA CYS A 157 19.63 3.09 11.04
C CYS A 157 19.41 1.88 10.12
N GLU A 158 20.33 0.92 10.18
CA GLU A 158 20.21 -0.35 9.47
C GLU A 158 19.95 -1.47 10.47
N ALA A 159 18.96 -2.32 10.20
CA ALA A 159 18.65 -3.51 10.97
C ALA A 159 18.60 -4.73 10.06
N SER A 160 19.18 -5.84 10.50
CA SER A 160 19.17 -7.09 9.73
C SER A 160 19.14 -8.28 10.69
N SER A 161 18.60 -9.40 10.19
CA SER A 161 18.66 -10.69 10.87
C SER A 161 20.12 -11.14 10.95
N SER A 162 20.81 -10.68 11.99
CA SER A 162 22.22 -11.00 12.24
C SER A 162 22.41 -12.51 12.16
N ALA A 163 23.33 -12.94 11.31
CA ALA A 163 23.69 -14.35 11.22
C ALA A 163 24.23 -14.78 12.58
N SER A 164 23.40 -15.46 13.37
CA SER A 164 23.78 -15.99 14.67
C SER A 164 25.03 -16.86 14.46
N PRO A 165 26.18 -16.52 15.05
CA PRO A 165 27.42 -17.23 14.77
C PRO A 165 27.26 -18.68 15.25
N ARG A 166 27.44 -19.62 14.32
CA ARG A 166 27.46 -21.06 14.60
C ARG A 166 28.74 -21.47 15.34
#